data_AF-A0A1H5AD85-F1
#
_entry.id   AF-A0A1H5AD85-F1
#
_cell.length_a   1.000
_cell.length_b   1.000
_cell.length_c   1.000
_cell.angle_alpha   90.00
_cell.angle_beta   90.00
_cell.angle_gamma   90.00
#
_symmetry.space_group_name_H-M   'P 1'
#
loop_
_entity.id
_entity.type
_entity.pdbx_description
1 polymer ?
#
loop_
_entity_poly.entity_id
_entity_poly.type
_entity_poly.pdbx_seq_one_letter_code
_entity_poly.pdbx_strand_id
1 'polypeptide(L)'
;MLPDIVDQALGLVGVDWPNVDEDACCRSSASRPFDQKGMRIVPVLKSPEAVDVWLSNAGWYPGRRCDDLAASEVASVLKDFRDDGGSLDVITPALEFLREHIGLVAPRHASTEDRVEFYPRLMYRGAAEDVQELADGLGKKVFPVAHDTYDGGTVLMDEDGRFFYLHHSGEYFLGNDKYSAFMSYSRGYPLEQAEDYYA
;
A
#
# COMPACT_ATOMS: atom_id res chain seq x y z
N MET A 1 -11.15 -17.73 27.11
CA MET A 1 -9.69 -17.98 27.05
C MET A 1 -9.50 -19.02 25.96
N LEU A 2 -9.32 -18.55 24.73
CA LEU A 2 -9.04 -19.35 23.56
C LEU A 2 -7.88 -18.66 22.84
N PRO A 3 -6.66 -19.23 22.86
CA PRO A 3 -5.70 -18.98 21.79
C PRO A 3 -6.12 -19.81 20.55
N ASP A 4 -5.37 -19.70 19.45
CA ASP A 4 -5.38 -20.66 18.32
C ASP A 4 -6.45 -20.56 17.23
N ILE A 5 -6.35 -19.55 16.35
CA ILE A 5 -6.65 -19.74 14.92
C ILE A 5 -5.54 -19.15 14.04
N VAL A 6 -4.99 -18.00 14.45
CA VAL A 6 -3.96 -17.28 13.67
C VAL A 6 -2.60 -18.01 13.70
N ASP A 7 -2.21 -18.57 14.85
CA ASP A 7 -0.90 -19.23 15.02
C ASP A 7 -0.79 -20.56 14.27
N GLN A 8 -1.90 -21.30 14.11
CA GLN A 8 -1.91 -22.58 13.37
C GLN A 8 -1.79 -22.40 11.86
N ALA A 9 -2.21 -21.26 11.31
CA ALA A 9 -2.10 -20.99 9.89
C ALA A 9 -0.66 -20.66 9.44
N LEU A 10 0.21 -20.26 10.38
CA LEU A 10 1.57 -19.76 10.09
C LEU A 10 2.69 -20.62 10.67
N GLY A 11 2.40 -21.64 11.50
CA GLY A 11 3.40 -22.60 11.99
C GLY A 11 4.40 -22.03 13.01
N LEU A 12 4.02 -21.00 13.77
CA LEU A 12 4.94 -20.19 14.60
C LEU A 12 5.01 -20.58 16.09
N VAL A 13 4.62 -21.79 16.48
CA VAL A 13 4.66 -22.18 17.90
C VAL A 13 6.11 -22.36 18.37
N GLY A 14 6.58 -21.47 19.26
CA GLY A 14 7.81 -21.68 20.06
C GLY A 14 9.01 -20.76 19.78
N VAL A 15 8.83 -19.62 19.11
CA VAL A 15 9.92 -18.66 18.91
C VAL A 15 9.92 -17.60 20.00
N ASP A 16 10.98 -17.56 20.80
CA ASP A 16 11.22 -16.53 21.83
C ASP A 16 11.88 -15.31 21.15
N TRP A 17 11.10 -14.25 20.90
CA TRP A 17 11.54 -13.06 20.18
C TRP A 17 12.13 -12.01 21.14
N PRO A 18 13.25 -11.35 20.78
CA PRO A 18 13.75 -10.23 21.56
C PRO A 18 12.74 -9.07 21.52
N ASN A 19 12.45 -8.55 22.71
CA ASN A 19 11.50 -7.47 23.00
C ASN A 19 11.91 -6.16 22.28
N VAL A 20 11.50 -6.02 21.01
CA VAL A 20 11.40 -4.73 20.32
C VAL A 20 10.03 -4.15 20.70
N ASP A 21 9.96 -2.86 21.04
CA ASP A 21 8.70 -2.19 21.40
C ASP A 21 7.80 -2.11 20.15
N GLU A 22 7.04 -3.18 19.89
CA GLU A 22 6.16 -3.40 18.71
C GLU A 22 5.12 -2.27 18.57
N ASP A 23 4.69 -1.72 19.69
CA ASP A 23 3.75 -0.61 19.72
C ASP A 23 4.39 0.73 19.25
N ALA A 24 5.72 0.89 19.27
CA ALA A 24 6.37 2.11 18.81
C ALA A 24 6.24 2.33 17.30
N CYS A 25 6.16 1.23 16.51
CA CYS A 25 5.92 1.27 15.06
C CYS A 25 4.58 1.93 14.71
N CYS A 26 3.57 1.71 15.57
CA CYS A 26 2.18 2.11 15.38
C CYS A 26 1.81 3.42 16.11
N ARG A 27 2.55 3.82 17.16
CA ARG A 27 2.26 5.02 17.98
C ARG A 27 2.70 6.36 17.35
N SER A 28 3.39 6.36 16.20
CA SER A 28 3.82 7.60 15.52
C SER A 28 2.77 8.16 14.55
N SER A 29 1.49 8.19 14.93
CA SER A 29 0.48 9.03 14.28
C SER A 29 0.32 10.40 14.96
N ALA A 30 1.13 10.68 16.00
CA ALA A 30 1.21 12.00 16.60
C ALA A 30 1.95 12.97 15.66
N SER A 31 1.16 13.69 14.87
CA SER A 31 1.51 14.88 14.11
C SER A 31 2.55 15.73 14.84
N ARG A 32 3.78 15.76 14.32
CA ARG A 32 4.70 16.85 14.66
C ARG A 32 4.01 18.16 14.22
N PRO A 33 4.04 19.24 15.03
CA PRO A 33 3.42 20.50 14.63
C PRO A 33 4.04 20.96 13.31
N PHE A 34 3.20 21.07 12.28
CA PHE A 34 3.56 21.71 11.02
C PHE A 34 3.95 23.15 11.33
N ASP A 35 5.19 23.52 11.04
CA ASP A 35 5.57 24.93 11.05
C ASP A 35 4.79 25.65 9.93
N GLN A 36 4.13 26.75 10.27
CA GLN A 36 3.33 27.57 9.35
C GLN A 36 4.19 28.54 8.51
N LYS A 37 5.49 28.29 8.36
CA LYS A 37 6.46 29.18 7.69
C LYS A 37 7.34 28.41 6.71
N GLY A 38 6.71 27.78 5.72
CA GLY A 38 7.41 27.30 4.54
C GLY A 38 6.68 26.15 3.89
N MET A 39 5.68 26.47 3.06
CA MET A 39 4.97 25.53 2.20
C MET A 39 5.98 24.66 1.42
N ARG A 40 6.29 23.46 1.92
CA ARG A 40 7.08 22.49 1.18
C ARG A 40 6.12 21.82 0.21
N ILE A 41 6.12 22.33 -1.03
CA ILE A 41 5.67 21.62 -2.23
C ILE A 41 6.19 20.18 -2.09
N VAL A 42 5.33 19.15 -2.11
CA VAL A 42 5.83 17.80 -2.38
C VAL A 42 6.37 17.84 -3.81
N PRO A 43 7.69 17.76 -4.01
CA PRO A 43 8.24 17.85 -5.35
C PRO A 43 7.83 16.58 -6.09
N VAL A 44 7.54 16.70 -7.38
CA VAL A 44 7.55 15.56 -8.30
C VAL A 44 8.77 14.70 -7.94
N LEU A 45 8.56 13.44 -7.59
CA LEU A 45 9.62 12.55 -7.15
C LEU A 45 10.42 12.16 -8.40
N LYS A 46 11.70 12.51 -8.42
CA LYS A 46 12.56 12.39 -9.62
C LYS A 46 13.71 11.40 -9.46
N SER A 47 13.87 10.81 -8.27
CA SER A 47 14.89 9.82 -8.00
C SER A 47 14.47 8.87 -6.87
N PRO A 48 15.10 7.70 -6.74
CA PRO A 48 14.90 6.80 -5.61
C PRO A 48 15.10 7.47 -4.25
N GLU A 49 16.12 8.33 -4.13
CA GLU A 49 16.40 9.06 -2.89
C GLU A 49 15.29 10.05 -2.54
N ALA A 50 14.65 10.66 -3.55
CA ALA A 50 13.50 11.52 -3.31
C ALA A 50 12.29 10.73 -2.78
N VAL A 51 12.08 9.51 -3.26
CA VAL A 51 11.05 8.59 -2.74
C VAL A 51 11.38 8.19 -1.31
N ASP A 52 12.62 7.81 -1.01
CA ASP A 52 13.04 7.46 0.35
C ASP A 52 12.84 8.64 1.32
N VAL A 53 13.20 9.87 0.93
CA VAL A 53 12.95 11.08 1.73
C VAL A 53 11.45 11.32 1.94
N TRP A 54 10.64 11.14 0.90
CA TRP A 54 9.19 11.30 0.97
C TRP A 54 8.57 10.30 1.95
N LEU A 55 8.91 9.02 1.85
CA LEU A 55 8.47 7.98 2.78
C LEU A 55 9.02 8.22 4.20
N SER A 56 10.28 8.64 4.32
CA SER A 56 10.91 8.91 5.62
C SER A 56 10.20 10.03 6.39
N ASN A 57 9.73 11.06 5.66
CA ASN A 57 8.93 12.13 6.27
C ASN A 57 7.57 11.62 6.78
N ALA A 58 7.06 10.52 6.23
CA ALA A 58 5.86 9.81 6.70
C ALA A 58 6.16 8.79 7.83
N GLY A 59 7.42 8.65 8.25
CA GLY A 59 7.84 7.74 9.33
C GLY A 59 8.50 6.43 8.87
N TRP A 60 8.76 6.26 7.57
CA TRP A 60 9.52 5.11 7.07
C TRP A 60 11.00 5.19 7.43
N TYR A 61 11.64 4.03 7.56
CA TYR A 61 13.10 3.88 7.61
C TYR A 61 13.47 2.48 7.12
N PRO A 62 14.69 2.27 6.58
CA PRO A 62 15.14 0.94 6.15
C PRO A 62 15.05 -0.08 7.29
N GLY A 63 14.39 -1.21 7.03
CA GLY A 63 14.19 -2.27 8.02
C GLY A 63 12.99 -2.08 8.96
N ARG A 64 12.16 -1.04 8.76
CA ARG A 64 10.85 -0.91 9.42
C ARG A 64 10.03 -2.18 9.16
N ARG A 65 9.39 -2.73 10.20
CA ARG A 65 8.41 -3.81 10.09
C ARG A 65 7.30 -3.62 11.13
N CYS A 66 6.05 -3.69 10.72
CA CYS A 66 4.89 -3.74 11.60
C CYS A 66 4.00 -4.95 11.23
N ASP A 67 4.43 -6.16 11.61
CA ASP A 67 3.81 -7.43 11.17
C ASP A 67 2.35 -7.60 11.66
N ASP A 68 2.05 -7.24 12.91
CA ASP A 68 0.69 -7.37 13.48
C ASP A 68 -0.32 -6.46 12.77
N LEU A 69 0.07 -5.21 12.51
CA LEU A 69 -0.78 -4.27 11.80
C LEU A 69 -1.01 -4.75 10.35
N ALA A 70 0.03 -5.25 9.68
CA ALA A 70 -0.12 -5.82 8.35
C ALA A 70 -1.10 -7.02 8.36
N ALA A 71 -0.97 -7.92 9.33
CA ALA A 71 -1.86 -9.07 9.46
C ALA A 71 -3.32 -8.67 9.71
N SER A 72 -3.57 -7.72 10.62
CA SER A 72 -4.93 -7.25 10.90
C SER A 72 -5.57 -6.56 9.69
N GLU A 73 -4.79 -5.76 8.97
CA GLU A 73 -5.27 -4.99 7.83
C GLU A 73 -5.52 -5.88 6.59
N VAL A 74 -4.67 -6.89 6.38
CA VAL A 74 -4.90 -7.94 5.39
C VAL A 74 -6.17 -8.72 5.71
N ALA A 75 -6.38 -9.12 6.97
CA ALA A 75 -7.60 -9.83 7.35
C ALA A 75 -8.87 -8.99 7.10
N SER A 76 -8.80 -7.67 7.32
CA SER A 76 -9.89 -6.74 7.04
C SER A 76 -10.22 -6.69 5.55
N VAL A 77 -9.24 -6.42 4.67
CA VAL A 77 -9.51 -6.30 3.23
C VAL A 77 -10.00 -7.61 2.61
N LEU A 78 -9.50 -8.75 3.09
CA LEU A 78 -9.98 -10.06 2.66
C LEU A 78 -11.44 -10.28 3.04
N LYS A 79 -11.88 -9.75 4.18
CA LYS A 79 -13.29 -9.78 4.58
C LYS A 79 -14.13 -8.88 3.69
N ASP A 80 -13.67 -7.67 3.42
CA ASP A 80 -14.39 -6.71 2.56
C ASP A 80 -14.61 -7.29 1.15
N PHE A 81 -13.58 -7.89 0.54
CA PHE A 81 -13.72 -8.59 -0.74
C PHE A 81 -14.73 -9.74 -0.71
N ARG A 82 -14.74 -10.54 0.35
CA ARG A 82 -15.70 -11.64 0.49
C ARG A 82 -17.14 -11.14 0.66
N ASP A 83 -17.32 -10.05 1.40
CA ASP A 83 -18.65 -9.45 1.59
C ASP A 83 -19.20 -8.89 0.27
N ASP A 84 -18.32 -8.45 -0.64
CA ASP A 84 -18.64 -8.04 -2.01
C ASP A 84 -18.77 -9.23 -3.00
N GLY A 85 -18.63 -10.48 -2.53
CA GLY A 85 -18.81 -11.70 -3.32
C GLY A 85 -17.58 -12.16 -4.11
N GLY A 86 -16.44 -11.49 -3.94
CA GLY A 86 -15.17 -11.85 -4.56
C GLY A 86 -14.26 -12.68 -3.66
N SER A 87 -13.08 -13.00 -4.18
CA SER A 87 -11.98 -13.57 -3.40
C SER A 87 -10.68 -12.86 -3.75
N LEU A 88 -9.86 -12.62 -2.74
CA LEU A 88 -8.56 -12.00 -2.90
C LEU A 88 -7.52 -12.92 -2.28
N ASP A 89 -6.46 -13.22 -3.03
CA ASP A 89 -5.36 -14.04 -2.55
C ASP A 89 -4.21 -13.16 -2.08
N VAL A 90 -3.73 -13.40 -0.86
CA VAL A 90 -2.55 -12.70 -0.36
C VAL A 90 -1.32 -13.19 -1.11
N ILE A 91 -0.62 -12.27 -1.76
CA ILE A 91 0.63 -12.55 -2.48
C ILE A 91 1.84 -12.10 -1.66
N THR A 92 2.93 -12.87 -1.73
CA THR A 92 4.15 -12.61 -0.96
C THR A 92 4.72 -11.19 -1.17
N PRO A 93 4.82 -10.66 -2.41
CA PRO A 93 5.35 -9.31 -2.63
C PRO A 93 4.54 -8.22 -1.91
N ALA A 94 3.21 -8.30 -1.98
CA ALA A 94 2.33 -7.34 -1.33
C ALA A 94 2.40 -7.45 0.20
N LEU A 95 2.45 -8.66 0.76
CA LEU A 95 2.55 -8.85 2.20
C LEU A 95 3.87 -8.29 2.76
N GLU A 96 5.01 -8.55 2.11
CA GLU A 96 6.29 -7.97 2.55
C GLU A 96 6.31 -6.45 2.41
N PHE A 97 5.73 -5.91 1.33
CA PHE A 97 5.58 -4.48 1.16
C PHE A 97 4.74 -3.86 2.30
N LEU A 98 3.59 -4.46 2.61
CA LEU A 98 2.72 -4.03 3.69
C LEU A 98 3.44 -4.10 5.04
N ARG A 99 4.12 -5.20 5.36
CA ARG A 99 4.89 -5.31 6.62
C ARG A 99 5.86 -4.15 6.80
N GLU A 100 6.51 -3.69 5.73
CA GLU A 100 7.44 -2.55 5.80
C GLU A 100 6.74 -1.18 5.80
N HIS A 101 5.64 -1.00 5.07
CA HIS A 101 5.05 0.32 4.76
C HIS A 101 3.67 0.57 5.39
N ILE A 102 3.03 -0.42 6.01
CA ILE A 102 1.67 -0.31 6.56
C ILE A 102 1.60 0.82 7.58
N GLY A 103 0.55 1.64 7.51
CA GLY A 103 0.31 2.74 8.44
C GLY A 103 1.05 4.04 8.13
N LEU A 104 1.88 4.07 7.09
CA LEU A 104 2.44 5.31 6.59
C LEU A 104 1.34 6.18 5.96
N VAL A 105 1.44 7.49 6.17
CA VAL A 105 0.57 8.49 5.55
C VAL A 105 1.46 9.57 4.96
N ALA A 106 1.57 9.59 3.64
CA ALA A 106 2.48 10.47 2.91
C ALA A 106 1.70 11.50 2.08
N PRO A 107 2.12 12.77 2.04
CA PRO A 107 1.41 13.80 1.29
C PRO A 107 1.54 13.56 -0.23
N ARG A 108 0.45 13.67 -0.99
CA ARG A 108 0.42 13.47 -2.45
C ARG A 108 0.91 14.71 -3.21
N HIS A 109 0.49 15.90 -2.78
CA HIS A 109 0.70 17.16 -3.49
C HIS A 109 1.06 18.32 -2.54
N ALA A 110 1.15 19.55 -3.06
CA ALA A 110 1.36 20.76 -2.25
C ALA A 110 0.19 21.09 -1.30
N SER A 111 -0.94 20.38 -1.41
CA SER A 111 -2.03 20.40 -0.44
C SER A 111 -1.68 19.48 0.74
N THR A 112 -1.87 19.96 1.96
CA THR A 112 -1.73 19.13 3.17
C THR A 112 -2.88 18.15 3.36
N GLU A 113 -3.95 18.25 2.57
CA GLU A 113 -5.15 17.41 2.72
C GLU A 113 -5.05 16.11 1.92
N ASP A 114 -4.39 16.15 0.77
CA ASP A 114 -4.26 15.03 -0.15
C ASP A 114 -3.12 14.13 0.26
N ARG A 115 -3.44 12.85 0.50
CA ARG A 115 -2.49 11.88 1.03
C ARG A 115 -2.59 10.55 0.32
N VAL A 116 -1.48 9.83 0.35
CA VAL A 116 -1.39 8.41 0.07
C VAL A 116 -1.28 7.71 1.41
N GLU A 117 -2.22 6.82 1.69
CA GLU A 117 -2.24 6.00 2.89
C GLU A 117 -1.87 4.56 2.53
N PHE A 118 -0.88 4.02 3.23
CA PHE A 118 -0.38 2.67 3.00
C PHE A 118 -1.22 1.69 3.82
N TYR A 119 -2.44 1.47 3.34
CA TYR A 119 -3.37 0.45 3.82
C TYR A 119 -4.03 -0.25 2.63
N PRO A 120 -4.25 -1.57 2.72
CA PRO A 120 -4.98 -2.31 1.70
C PRO A 120 -6.46 -1.95 1.78
N ARG A 121 -6.92 -1.04 0.92
CA ARG A 121 -8.31 -0.57 0.86
C ARG A 121 -8.78 -0.51 -0.57
N LEU A 122 -10.06 -0.80 -0.76
CA LEU A 122 -10.79 -0.48 -1.98
C LEU A 122 -11.50 0.86 -1.79
N MET A 123 -11.27 1.79 -2.70
CA MET A 123 -11.70 3.18 -2.52
C MET A 123 -13.05 3.53 -3.16
N TYR A 124 -13.61 2.63 -3.97
CA TYR A 124 -14.90 2.85 -4.61
C TYR A 124 -15.67 1.54 -4.80
N ARG A 125 -17.00 1.66 -4.92
CA ARG A 125 -17.87 0.51 -5.20
C ARG A 125 -17.59 0.00 -6.62
N GLY A 126 -17.40 -1.31 -6.76
CA GLY A 126 -17.03 -1.94 -8.02
C GLY A 126 -15.54 -2.23 -8.13
N ALA A 127 -14.70 -1.62 -7.28
CA ALA A 127 -13.25 -1.86 -7.32
C ALA A 127 -12.87 -3.34 -7.13
N ALA A 128 -13.67 -4.15 -6.45
CA ALA A 128 -13.41 -5.59 -6.34
C ALA A 128 -13.55 -6.32 -7.69
N GLU A 129 -14.50 -5.90 -8.54
CA GLU A 129 -14.68 -6.41 -9.89
C GLU A 129 -13.50 -5.98 -10.77
N ASP A 130 -13.15 -4.69 -10.75
CA ASP A 130 -12.00 -4.18 -11.51
C ASP A 130 -10.67 -4.82 -11.06
N VAL A 131 -10.48 -5.10 -9.76
CA VAL A 131 -9.31 -5.87 -9.29
C VAL A 131 -9.26 -7.27 -9.91
N GLN A 132 -10.42 -7.92 -10.10
CA GLN A 132 -10.50 -9.21 -10.76
C GLN A 132 -10.24 -9.10 -12.27
N GLU A 133 -10.76 -8.06 -12.93
CA GLU A 133 -10.49 -7.79 -14.35
C GLU A 133 -8.99 -7.57 -14.61
N LEU A 134 -8.33 -6.76 -13.78
CA LEU A 134 -6.88 -6.58 -13.82
C LEU A 134 -6.14 -7.90 -13.60
N ALA A 135 -6.53 -8.69 -12.59
CA ALA A 135 -5.92 -9.98 -12.30
C ALA A 135 -6.01 -10.92 -13.52
N ASP A 136 -7.18 -10.99 -14.13
CA ASP A 136 -7.46 -11.84 -15.29
C ASP A 136 -6.67 -11.38 -16.52
N GLY A 137 -6.61 -10.07 -16.78
CA GLY A 137 -5.85 -9.48 -17.88
C GLY A 137 -4.35 -9.73 -17.75
N LEU A 138 -3.80 -9.58 -16.54
CA LEU A 138 -2.39 -9.88 -16.27
C LEU A 138 -2.10 -11.39 -16.25
N GLY A 139 -3.11 -12.24 -16.11
CA GLY A 139 -2.95 -13.66 -15.83
C GLY A 139 -2.22 -13.92 -14.50
N LYS A 140 -2.34 -12.99 -13.55
CA LYS A 140 -1.62 -12.97 -12.27
C LYS A 140 -2.50 -12.50 -11.13
N LYS A 141 -2.17 -12.92 -9.92
CA LYS A 141 -2.83 -12.39 -8.73
C LYS A 141 -2.35 -10.96 -8.46
N VAL A 142 -3.27 -10.11 -8.02
CA VAL A 142 -2.98 -8.75 -7.56
C VAL A 142 -3.55 -8.50 -6.17
N PHE A 143 -2.95 -7.58 -5.43
CA PHE A 143 -3.34 -7.27 -4.05
C PHE A 143 -3.18 -5.77 -3.74
N PRO A 144 -4.15 -5.12 -3.08
CA PRO A 144 -4.08 -3.69 -2.74
C PRO A 144 -3.05 -3.44 -1.64
N VAL A 145 -2.28 -2.37 -1.76
CA VAL A 145 -1.21 -2.04 -0.81
C VAL A 145 -1.24 -0.60 -0.29
N ALA A 146 -1.87 0.30 -1.03
CA ALA A 146 -2.09 1.68 -0.62
C ALA A 146 -3.30 2.27 -1.34
N HIS A 147 -3.72 3.45 -0.93
CA HIS A 147 -4.75 4.20 -1.62
C HIS A 147 -4.48 5.70 -1.51
N ASP A 148 -5.02 6.48 -2.44
CA ASP A 148 -4.96 7.94 -2.35
C ASP A 148 -6.32 8.54 -2.00
N THR A 149 -6.29 9.68 -1.32
CA THR A 149 -7.50 10.34 -0.82
C THR A 149 -7.99 11.48 -1.71
N TYR A 150 -7.29 11.78 -2.81
CA TYR A 150 -7.64 12.89 -3.70
C TYR A 150 -8.57 12.42 -4.83
N ASP A 151 -8.12 11.45 -5.61
CA ASP A 151 -8.92 10.86 -6.70
C ASP A 151 -9.63 9.57 -6.27
N GLY A 152 -9.28 9.02 -5.10
CA GLY A 152 -9.88 7.79 -4.58
C GLY A 152 -9.46 6.55 -5.37
N GLY A 153 -8.20 6.51 -5.83
CA GLY A 153 -7.63 5.33 -6.46
C GLY A 153 -6.92 4.42 -5.47
N THR A 154 -6.72 3.17 -5.89
CA THR A 154 -6.10 2.09 -5.12
C THR A 154 -4.80 1.68 -5.80
N VAL A 155 -3.70 1.62 -5.05
CA VAL A 155 -2.43 1.08 -5.52
C VAL A 155 -2.41 -0.42 -5.26
N LEU A 156 -2.12 -1.20 -6.29
CA LEU A 156 -2.09 -2.66 -6.30
C LEU A 156 -0.67 -3.15 -6.60
N MET A 157 -0.33 -4.35 -6.13
CA MET A 157 0.87 -5.08 -6.52
C MET A 157 0.50 -6.43 -7.13
N ASP A 158 1.27 -6.90 -8.11
CA ASP A 158 1.16 -8.26 -8.64
C ASP A 158 2.21 -9.23 -8.07
N GLU A 159 2.17 -10.49 -8.52
CA GLU A 159 3.09 -11.55 -8.09
C GLU A 159 4.56 -11.32 -8.45
N ASP A 160 4.86 -10.43 -9.40
CA ASP A 160 6.23 -10.03 -9.76
C ASP A 160 6.71 -8.83 -8.94
N GLY A 161 5.83 -8.23 -8.12
CA GLY A 161 6.11 -7.00 -7.39
C GLY A 161 5.96 -5.73 -8.22
N ARG A 162 5.33 -5.81 -9.39
CA ARG A 162 4.96 -4.64 -10.20
C ARG A 162 3.80 -3.91 -9.55
N PHE A 163 3.76 -2.59 -9.72
CA PHE A 163 2.74 -1.71 -9.14
C PHE A 163 1.77 -1.22 -10.21
N PHE A 164 0.50 -1.22 -9.84
CA PHE A 164 -0.61 -0.74 -10.64
C PHE A 164 -1.43 0.27 -9.83
N TYR A 165 -2.18 1.10 -10.52
CA TYR A 165 -3.10 2.07 -9.95
C TYR A 165 -4.48 1.86 -10.56
N LEU A 166 -5.41 1.48 -9.70
CA LEU A 166 -6.79 1.27 -10.05
C LEU A 166 -7.61 2.51 -9.70
N HIS A 167 -8.34 3.02 -10.68
CA HIS A 167 -9.13 4.23 -10.56
C HIS A 167 -10.43 4.08 -11.36
N HIS A 168 -11.46 4.86 -11.02
CA HIS A 168 -12.76 4.77 -11.70
C HIS A 168 -12.72 5.05 -13.21
N SER A 169 -11.61 5.60 -13.73
CA SER A 169 -11.40 5.83 -15.17
C SER A 169 -10.61 4.72 -15.87
N GLY A 170 -10.13 3.72 -15.14
CA GLY A 170 -9.35 2.60 -15.68
C GLY A 170 -8.21 2.14 -14.77
N GLU A 171 -7.43 1.22 -15.32
CA GLU A 171 -6.31 0.57 -14.67
C GLU A 171 -5.00 1.05 -15.30
N TYR A 172 -4.02 1.39 -14.48
CA TYR A 172 -2.78 2.00 -14.94
C TYR A 172 -1.55 1.29 -14.39
N PHE A 173 -0.52 1.14 -15.21
CA PHE A 173 0.78 0.67 -14.77
C PHE A 173 1.57 1.82 -14.12
N LEU A 174 2.12 1.59 -12.93
CA LEU A 174 2.93 2.59 -12.22
C LEU A 174 4.44 2.30 -12.35
N GLY A 175 4.85 1.04 -12.26
CA GLY A 175 6.27 0.70 -12.31
C GLY A 175 6.58 -0.72 -11.86
N ASN A 176 7.85 -1.11 -12.01
CA ASN A 176 8.33 -2.45 -11.66
C ASN A 176 8.79 -2.58 -10.21
N ASP A 177 8.87 -1.48 -9.48
CA ASP A 177 9.30 -1.42 -8.09
C ASP A 177 8.72 -0.17 -7.41
N LYS A 178 8.87 -0.04 -6.09
CA LYS A 178 8.35 1.10 -5.33
C LYS A 178 8.87 2.45 -5.85
N TYR A 179 10.10 2.48 -6.35
CA TYR A 179 10.73 3.72 -6.79
C TYR A 179 10.10 4.22 -8.08
N SER A 180 10.11 3.40 -9.13
CA SER A 180 9.46 3.67 -10.40
C SER A 180 7.97 3.95 -10.21
N ALA A 181 7.29 3.18 -9.35
CA ALA A 181 5.88 3.36 -9.05
C ALA A 181 5.57 4.75 -8.46
N PHE A 182 6.24 5.13 -7.38
CA PHE A 182 5.96 6.42 -6.73
C PHE A 182 6.49 7.62 -7.52
N MET A 183 7.53 7.44 -8.34
CA MET A 183 7.96 8.46 -9.30
C MET A 183 6.94 8.66 -10.45
N SER A 184 6.29 7.61 -10.93
CA SER A 184 5.20 7.72 -11.92
C SER A 184 3.94 8.32 -11.28
N TYR A 185 3.53 7.78 -10.13
CA TYR A 185 2.39 8.27 -9.38
C TYR A 185 2.48 9.76 -9.04
N SER A 186 3.64 10.22 -8.53
CA SER A 186 3.83 11.64 -8.17
C SER A 186 3.90 12.59 -9.37
N ARG A 187 4.21 12.09 -10.57
CA ARG A 187 4.12 12.87 -11.82
C ARG A 187 2.67 13.10 -12.24
N GLY A 188 1.76 12.19 -11.87
CA GLY A 188 0.37 12.20 -12.31
C GLY A 188 0.23 11.83 -13.79
N TYR A 189 -0.95 12.13 -14.35
CA TYR A 189 -1.28 11.76 -15.73
C TYR A 189 -0.42 12.49 -16.78
N PRO A 190 -0.18 11.86 -17.96
CA PRO A 190 -0.68 10.55 -18.37
C PRO A 190 0.07 9.39 -17.70
N LEU A 191 -0.66 8.36 -17.29
CA LEU A 191 -0.12 7.08 -16.85
C LEU A 191 -0.24 6.07 -18.01
N GLU A 192 0.65 5.08 -18.01
CA GLU A 192 0.58 3.97 -18.96
C GLU A 192 -0.61 3.07 -18.61
N GLN A 193 -1.29 2.56 -19.63
CA GLN A 193 -2.46 1.69 -19.45
C GLN A 193 -2.02 0.32 -18.94
N ALA A 194 -2.77 -0.29 -18.04
CA ALA A 194 -2.45 -1.63 -17.55
C ALA A 194 -2.57 -2.69 -18.66
N GLU A 195 -3.46 -2.48 -19.65
CA GLU A 195 -3.67 -3.41 -20.77
C GLU A 195 -2.43 -3.61 -21.63
N ASP A 196 -1.51 -2.63 -21.67
CA ASP A 196 -0.23 -2.75 -22.38
C ASP A 196 0.70 -3.80 -21.74
N TYR A 197 0.35 -4.29 -20.54
CA TYR A 197 1.13 -5.23 -19.72
C TYR A 197 0.42 -6.58 -19.49
N TYR A 198 -0.69 -6.82 -20.19
CA TYR A 198 -1.43 -8.09 -20.15
C TYR A 198 -0.65 -9.24 -20.80
N ALA A 199 -1.05 -10.47 -20.48
CA ALA A 199 -0.36 -11.71 -20.89
C ALA A 199 -0.66 -12.16 -22.33
#